data_AF-A0A7K4FWS3-F1
#
_entry.id   AF-A0A7K4FWS3-F1
#
_cell.length_a   1.000
_cell.length_b   1.000
_cell.length_c   1.000
_cell.angle_alpha   90.00
_cell.angle_beta   90.00
_cell.angle_gamma   90.00
#
_symmetry.space_group_name_H-M   'P 1'
#
loop_
_entity.id
_entity.type
_entity.pdbx_description
1 polymer ?
#
loop_
_entity_poly.entity_id
_entity_poly.type
_entity_poly.pdbx_seq_one_letter_code
_entity_poly.pdbx_strand_id
1 'polypeptide(L)'
;MQLLVLYFSPDILDIIDKFVRVLMFISAIMALIYLYEGFKDLQSFVEHAGSGSTGALLILIYSILSLGGLIGESIELFIFDPSFLPFLGSLLIGNATYHIGLKYKDGIVRIGGIFMCIPILNILGYILAYVEFGNIIDTIRATSTQPTSKPTSNTGTLKGNVANIYVYSQSTAKILSAILEAVQLNAISVRPDMLVPGKNYITVTFPQPLPNLISSGSNIIKIKSYRIRLNLDNGSYIEVIVSYHFP
;
A
#
# COMPACT_ATOMS: atom_id res chain seq x y z
N MET A 1 31.19 -9.70 -54.88
CA MET A 1 30.62 -9.99 -53.55
C MET A 1 29.11 -9.83 -53.67
N GLN A 2 28.40 -10.94 -53.94
CA GLN A 2 26.93 -10.92 -54.05
C GLN A 2 26.34 -10.97 -52.63
N LEU A 3 25.61 -9.93 -52.24
CA LEU A 3 24.81 -9.92 -51.03
C LEU A 3 23.67 -10.93 -51.21
N LEU A 4 23.68 -11.99 -50.41
CA LEU A 4 22.59 -12.95 -50.32
C LEU A 4 21.40 -12.23 -49.67
N VAL A 5 20.43 -11.78 -50.47
CA VAL A 5 19.16 -11.26 -49.97
C VAL A 5 18.23 -12.45 -49.73
N LEU A 6 17.97 -12.77 -48.46
CA LEU A 6 16.96 -13.76 -48.09
C LEU A 6 15.57 -13.16 -48.31
N TYR A 7 14.87 -13.64 -49.34
CA TYR A 7 13.46 -13.33 -49.55
C TYR A 7 12.61 -14.37 -48.81
N PHE A 8 11.88 -13.93 -47.79
CA PHE A 8 10.83 -14.74 -47.16
C PHE A 8 9.57 -14.74 -48.03
N SER A 9 8.83 -15.85 -48.05
CA SER A 9 7.52 -15.88 -48.70
C SER A 9 6.52 -15.01 -47.91
N PRO A 10 5.52 -14.41 -48.58
CA PRO A 10 4.47 -13.63 -47.92
C PRO A 10 3.77 -14.40 -46.78
N ASP A 11 3.57 -15.70 -46.95
CA ASP A 11 2.95 -16.56 -45.92
C ASP A 11 3.78 -16.65 -44.64
N ILE A 12 5.12 -16.72 -44.78
CA ILE A 12 6.02 -16.74 -43.62
C ILE A 12 5.96 -15.39 -42.89
N LEU A 13 5.90 -14.27 -43.63
CA LEU A 13 5.77 -12.95 -43.04
C LEU A 13 4.45 -12.77 -42.27
N ASP A 14 3.33 -13.28 -42.80
CA ASP A 14 2.04 -13.28 -42.10
C ASP A 14 2.05 -14.09 -40.80
N ILE A 15 2.68 -15.27 -40.82
CA ILE A 15 2.84 -16.12 -39.63
C ILE A 15 3.69 -15.38 -38.57
N ILE A 16 4.79 -14.76 -38.98
CA ILE A 16 5.65 -13.99 -38.07
C ILE A 16 4.90 -12.81 -37.47
N ASP A 17 4.15 -12.05 -38.26
CA ASP A 17 3.35 -10.90 -37.77
C ASP A 17 2.32 -11.34 -36.72
N LYS A 18 1.54 -12.39 -37.00
CA LYS A 18 0.58 -12.95 -36.05
C LYS A 18 1.25 -13.39 -34.76
N PHE A 19 2.38 -14.08 -34.86
CA PHE A 19 3.14 -14.53 -33.70
C PHE A 19 3.64 -13.36 -32.84
N VAL A 20 4.19 -12.30 -33.45
CA VAL A 20 4.66 -11.10 -32.76
C VAL A 20 3.50 -10.38 -32.07
N ARG A 21 2.33 -10.27 -32.72
CA ARG A 21 1.12 -9.68 -32.10
C ARG A 21 0.67 -10.44 -30.85
N VAL A 22 0.68 -11.77 -30.89
CA VAL A 22 0.34 -12.61 -29.73
C VAL A 22 1.31 -12.38 -28.58
N LEU A 23 2.63 -12.31 -28.86
CA LEU A 23 3.63 -12.03 -27.83
C LEU A 23 3.46 -10.64 -27.20
N MET A 24 3.21 -9.61 -28.02
CA MET A 24 2.94 -8.26 -27.52
C MET A 24 1.67 -8.22 -26.67
N PHE A 25 0.63 -8.96 -27.07
CA PHE A 25 -0.61 -9.05 -26.31
C PHE A 25 -0.39 -9.70 -24.93
N ILE A 26 0.27 -10.86 -24.88
CA ILE A 26 0.60 -11.54 -23.61
C ILE A 26 1.40 -10.60 -22.70
N SER A 27 2.39 -9.90 -23.25
CA SER A 27 3.20 -8.94 -22.50
C SER A 27 2.37 -7.79 -21.93
N ALA A 28 1.43 -7.24 -22.73
CA ALA A 28 0.53 -6.18 -22.29
C ALA A 28 -0.41 -6.64 -21.16
N ILE A 29 -0.96 -7.86 -21.27
CA ILE A 29 -1.79 -8.45 -20.21
C ILE A 29 -1.00 -8.61 -18.91
N MET A 30 0.21 -9.16 -18.99
CA MET A 30 1.09 -9.30 -17.82
C MET A 30 1.41 -7.94 -17.18
N ALA A 31 1.71 -6.92 -17.99
CA ALA A 31 1.96 -5.57 -17.49
C ALA A 31 0.74 -4.98 -16.77
N LEU A 32 -0.47 -5.19 -17.29
CA LEU A 32 -1.71 -4.72 -16.66
C LEU A 32 -2.02 -5.45 -15.34
N ILE A 33 -1.72 -6.75 -15.25
CA ILE A 33 -1.86 -7.52 -14.00
C ILE A 33 -0.92 -6.96 -12.94
N TYR A 34 0.35 -6.75 -13.25
CA TYR A 34 1.31 -6.15 -12.31
C TYR A 34 0.92 -4.74 -11.91
N LEU A 35 0.39 -3.94 -12.83
CA LEU A 35 -0.10 -2.59 -12.55
C LEU A 35 -1.29 -2.63 -11.58
N TYR A 36 -2.25 -3.53 -11.82
CA TYR A 36 -3.41 -3.75 -10.95
C TYR A 36 -2.98 -4.13 -9.53
N GLU A 37 -2.12 -5.13 -9.38
CA GLU A 37 -1.61 -5.59 -8.08
C GLU A 37 -0.84 -4.47 -7.36
N GLY A 38 0.04 -3.76 -8.08
CA GLY A 38 0.78 -2.64 -7.52
C GLY A 38 -0.11 -1.55 -6.94
N PHE A 39 -1.16 -1.12 -7.66
CA PHE A 39 -2.11 -0.15 -7.14
C PHE A 39 -2.95 -0.68 -5.98
N LYS A 40 -3.32 -1.96 -6.01
CA LYS A 40 -4.07 -2.62 -4.94
C LYS A 40 -3.27 -2.59 -3.63
N ASP A 41 -1.98 -2.90 -3.68
CA ASP A 41 -1.10 -2.85 -2.50
C ASP A 41 -0.92 -1.42 -1.99
N LEU A 42 -0.82 -0.45 -2.92
CA LEU A 42 -0.70 0.97 -2.61
C LEU A 42 -1.95 1.59 -1.99
N GLN A 43 -3.14 0.98 -2.12
CA GLN A 43 -4.40 1.52 -1.63
C GLN A 43 -4.41 1.76 -0.11
N SER A 44 -3.69 0.95 0.66
CA SER A 44 -3.56 1.12 2.11
C SER A 44 -2.67 2.31 2.51
N PHE A 45 -1.88 2.82 1.57
CA PHE A 45 -0.86 3.83 1.83
C PHE A 45 -1.18 5.18 1.19
N VAL A 46 -1.83 5.19 0.04
CA VAL A 46 -2.07 6.40 -0.77
C VAL A 46 -3.57 6.55 -0.98
N GLU A 47 -4.09 7.71 -0.58
CA GLU A 47 -5.49 8.05 -0.84
C GLU A 47 -5.79 7.98 -2.34
N HIS A 48 -6.93 7.41 -2.70
CA HIS A 48 -7.36 7.20 -4.08
C HIS A 48 -6.48 6.28 -4.96
N ALA A 49 -5.44 5.63 -4.44
CA ALA A 49 -4.67 4.65 -5.23
C ALA A 49 -5.53 3.46 -5.72
N GLY A 50 -6.60 3.13 -4.98
CA GLY A 50 -7.59 2.13 -5.41
C GLY A 50 -8.19 2.42 -6.79
N SER A 51 -8.31 3.69 -7.19
CA SER A 51 -8.79 4.05 -8.53
C SER A 51 -7.86 3.55 -9.64
N GLY A 52 -6.55 3.52 -9.42
CA GLY A 52 -5.58 3.00 -10.39
C GLY A 52 -5.75 1.51 -10.64
N SER A 53 -6.08 0.74 -9.59
CA SER A 53 -6.38 -0.68 -9.73
C SER A 53 -7.67 -0.90 -10.55
N THR A 54 -8.71 -0.10 -10.31
CA THR A 54 -9.94 -0.11 -11.12
C THR A 54 -9.63 0.26 -12.58
N GLY A 55 -8.78 1.26 -12.81
CA GLY A 55 -8.38 1.67 -14.16
C GLY A 55 -7.64 0.57 -14.91
N ALA A 56 -6.67 -0.08 -14.28
CA ALA A 56 -5.94 -1.22 -14.85
C ALA A 56 -6.89 -2.39 -15.18
N LEU A 57 -7.85 -2.67 -14.30
CA LEU A 57 -8.86 -3.71 -14.53
C LEU A 57 -9.75 -3.40 -15.75
N LEU A 58 -10.18 -2.15 -15.93
CA LEU A 58 -10.97 -1.74 -17.09
C LEU A 58 -10.20 -1.94 -18.40
N ILE A 59 -8.92 -1.56 -18.45
CA ILE A 59 -8.06 -1.77 -19.62
C ILE A 59 -7.84 -3.27 -19.86
N LEU A 60 -7.67 -4.06 -18.80
CA LEU A 60 -7.51 -5.51 -18.88
C LEU A 60 -8.76 -6.19 -19.48
N ILE A 61 -9.94 -5.86 -18.97
CA ILE A 61 -11.23 -6.36 -19.49
C ILE A 61 -11.36 -6.00 -20.97
N TYR A 62 -11.10 -4.75 -21.33
CA TYR A 62 -11.12 -4.32 -22.72
C TYR A 62 -10.15 -5.12 -23.59
N SER A 63 -8.92 -5.31 -23.12
CA SER A 63 -7.89 -6.07 -23.85
C SER A 63 -8.35 -7.51 -24.11
N ILE A 64 -8.94 -8.18 -23.12
CA ILE A 64 -9.48 -9.54 -23.27
C ILE A 64 -10.66 -9.57 -24.25
N LEU A 65 -11.60 -8.62 -24.17
CA LEU A 65 -12.73 -8.54 -25.09
C LEU A 65 -12.27 -8.27 -26.53
N SER A 66 -11.23 -7.45 -26.71
CA SER A 66 -10.65 -7.15 -28.02
C SER A 66 -9.96 -8.36 -28.67
N LEU A 67 -9.58 -9.38 -27.88
CA LEU A 67 -8.98 -10.61 -28.37
C LEU A 67 -9.90 -11.36 -29.34
N GLY A 68 -11.23 -11.19 -29.24
CA GLY A 68 -12.18 -11.75 -30.21
C GLY A 68 -11.88 -11.33 -31.66
N GLY A 69 -11.31 -10.14 -31.88
CA GLY A 69 -10.89 -9.68 -33.21
C GLY A 69 -9.64 -10.38 -33.76
N LEU A 70 -8.84 -11.03 -32.90
CA LEU A 70 -7.60 -11.74 -33.29
C LEU A 70 -7.88 -13.12 -33.91
N ILE A 71 -9.07 -13.69 -33.68
CA ILE A 71 -9.44 -15.08 -34.03
C ILE A 71 -10.44 -15.20 -35.19
N GLY A 72 -10.84 -14.08 -35.79
CA GLY A 72 -11.74 -14.05 -36.94
C GLY A 72 -13.16 -13.68 -36.54
N GLU A 73 -13.59 -12.52 -37.05
CA GLU A 73 -14.85 -11.83 -36.80
C GLU A 73 -14.97 -11.21 -35.40
N SER A 74 -14.76 -9.90 -35.36
CA SER A 74 -15.05 -9.06 -34.20
C SER A 74 -16.50 -9.26 -33.80
N ILE A 75 -16.72 -9.82 -32.60
CA ILE A 75 -17.98 -9.66 -31.88
C ILE A 75 -18.05 -8.18 -31.53
N GLU A 76 -18.55 -7.36 -32.45
CA GLU A 76 -18.84 -5.96 -32.20
C GLU A 76 -20.02 -5.91 -31.24
N LEU A 77 -19.72 -5.97 -29.94
CA LEU A 77 -20.69 -5.65 -28.90
C LEU A 77 -20.90 -4.12 -28.96
N PHE A 78 -21.78 -3.73 -29.88
CA PHE A 78 -22.02 -2.39 -30.42
C PHE A 78 -22.74 -1.44 -29.45
N ILE A 79 -22.30 -1.35 -28.19
CA ILE A 79 -23.01 -0.56 -27.16
C ILE A 79 -22.22 0.70 -26.75
N PHE A 80 -20.90 0.75 -26.95
CA PHE A 80 -20.08 1.92 -26.65
C PHE A 80 -18.94 2.10 -27.67
N ASP A 81 -18.48 3.35 -27.86
CA ASP A 81 -17.23 3.62 -28.59
C ASP A 81 -16.13 2.72 -28.01
N PRO A 82 -15.50 1.85 -28.82
CA PRO A 82 -14.49 0.90 -28.35
C PRO A 82 -13.31 1.61 -27.64
N SER A 83 -13.13 2.91 -27.84
CA SER A 83 -12.08 3.71 -27.22
C SER A 83 -12.43 4.19 -25.80
N PHE A 84 -13.69 4.09 -25.37
CA PHE A 84 -14.16 4.69 -24.13
C PHE A 84 -13.62 3.99 -22.86
N LEU A 85 -13.68 2.66 -22.81
CA LEU A 85 -13.17 1.88 -21.68
C LEU A 85 -11.67 2.11 -21.42
N PRO A 86 -10.77 2.00 -22.43
CA PRO A 86 -9.35 2.24 -22.21
C PRO A 86 -9.07 3.71 -21.86
N PHE A 87 -9.84 4.66 -22.41
CA PHE A 87 -9.75 6.07 -22.00
C PHE A 87 -10.10 6.25 -20.53
N LEU A 88 -11.23 5.72 -20.07
CA LEU A 88 -11.64 5.80 -18.67
C LEU A 88 -10.62 5.12 -17.75
N GLY A 89 -10.09 3.97 -18.17
CA GLY A 89 -9.01 3.28 -17.45
C GLY A 89 -7.76 4.15 -17.30
N SER A 90 -7.34 4.82 -18.37
CA SER A 90 -6.18 5.73 -18.33
C SER A 90 -6.40 6.96 -17.45
N LEU A 91 -7.63 7.50 -17.40
CA LEU A 91 -7.99 8.58 -16.49
C LEU A 91 -7.83 8.16 -15.01
N LEU A 92 -8.32 6.98 -14.67
CA LEU A 92 -8.24 6.46 -13.30
C LEU A 92 -6.79 6.14 -12.88
N ILE A 93 -5.99 5.56 -13.78
CA ILE A 93 -4.56 5.32 -13.55
C ILE A 93 -3.81 6.65 -13.39
N GLY A 94 -4.10 7.64 -14.24
CA GLY A 94 -3.49 8.96 -14.16
C GLY A 94 -3.83 9.68 -12.86
N ASN A 95 -5.09 9.62 -12.42
CA ASN A 95 -5.52 10.18 -11.15
C ASN A 95 -4.80 9.51 -9.97
N ALA A 96 -4.75 8.18 -9.92
CA ALA A 96 -4.04 7.46 -8.87
C ALA A 96 -2.54 7.82 -8.85
N THR A 97 -1.90 7.90 -10.01
CA THR A 97 -0.50 8.27 -10.17
C THR A 97 -0.24 9.70 -9.68
N TYR A 98 -1.13 10.64 -10.00
CA TYR A 98 -1.06 12.01 -9.50
C TYR A 98 -1.10 12.07 -7.97
N HIS A 99 -2.00 11.30 -7.33
CA HIS A 99 -2.08 11.22 -5.87
C HIS A 99 -0.84 10.56 -5.23
N ILE A 100 -0.22 9.58 -5.90
CA ILE A 100 1.07 9.04 -5.47
C ILE A 100 2.13 10.15 -5.47
N GLY A 101 2.23 10.92 -6.56
CA GLY A 101 3.15 12.04 -6.64
C GLY A 101 2.90 13.13 -5.58
N LEU A 102 1.63 13.42 -5.26
CA LEU A 102 1.29 14.31 -4.14
C LEU A 102 1.80 13.78 -2.79
N LYS A 103 1.56 12.49 -2.50
CA LYS A 103 1.97 11.89 -1.22
C LYS A 103 3.49 11.94 -1.02
N TYR A 104 4.25 11.61 -2.06
CA TYR A 104 5.71 11.56 -1.99
C TYR A 104 6.39 12.89 -2.38
N LYS A 105 5.60 13.96 -2.58
CA LYS A 105 6.08 15.30 -2.97
C LYS A 105 6.90 15.32 -4.27
N ASP A 106 6.64 14.39 -5.16
CA ASP A 106 7.33 14.25 -6.43
C ASP A 106 6.60 15.06 -7.52
N GLY A 107 7.29 16.04 -8.11
CA GLY A 107 6.72 16.88 -9.19
C GLY A 107 6.55 16.13 -10.51
N ILE A 108 7.47 15.24 -10.84
CA ILE A 108 7.52 14.56 -12.12
C ILE A 108 6.45 13.46 -12.17
N VAL A 109 6.26 12.70 -11.08
CA VAL A 109 5.17 11.72 -10.97
C VAL A 109 3.80 12.39 -11.05
N ARG A 110 3.63 13.59 -10.46
CA ARG A 110 2.40 14.37 -10.60
C ARG A 110 2.12 14.77 -12.05
N ILE A 111 3.12 15.31 -12.74
CA ILE A 111 3.01 15.66 -14.16
C ILE A 111 2.75 14.41 -15.01
N GLY A 112 3.42 13.29 -14.69
CA GLY A 112 3.23 12.01 -15.33
C GLY A 112 1.78 11.53 -15.23
N GLY A 113 1.17 11.62 -14.04
CA GLY A 113 -0.25 11.30 -13.82
C GLY A 113 -1.19 12.17 -14.65
N ILE A 114 -0.93 13.47 -14.76
CA ILE A 114 -1.72 14.39 -15.62
C ILE A 114 -1.57 14.00 -17.10
N PHE A 115 -0.37 13.65 -17.55
CA PHE A 115 -0.13 13.26 -18.93
C PHE A 115 -0.78 11.93 -19.29
N MET A 116 -0.88 10.98 -18.35
CA MET A 116 -1.63 9.73 -18.54
C MET A 116 -3.11 9.97 -18.86
N CYS A 117 -3.70 11.05 -18.34
CA CYS A 117 -5.09 11.43 -18.60
C CYS A 117 -5.33 12.00 -20.02
N ILE A 118 -4.27 12.40 -20.73
CA ILE A 118 -4.35 13.05 -22.03
C ILE A 118 -3.98 12.01 -23.10
N PRO A 119 -4.89 11.60 -24.01
CA PRO A 119 -4.63 10.50 -24.95
C PRO A 119 -3.36 10.63 -25.78
N ILE A 120 -3.00 11.85 -26.20
CA ILE A 120 -1.82 12.12 -27.04
C ILE A 120 -0.51 12.09 -26.22
N LEU A 121 -0.59 12.30 -24.90
CA LEU A 121 0.57 12.38 -24.00
C LEU A 121 0.69 11.18 -23.06
N ASN A 122 -0.21 10.20 -23.15
CA ASN A 122 -0.32 9.11 -22.18
C ASN A 122 0.98 8.30 -22.05
N ILE A 123 1.66 8.01 -23.15
CA ILE A 123 2.94 7.31 -23.19
C ILE A 123 4.02 8.08 -22.42
N LEU A 124 4.09 9.40 -22.61
CA LEU A 124 5.03 10.25 -21.86
C LEU A 124 4.70 10.20 -20.36
N GLY A 125 3.42 10.19 -20.00
CA GLY A 125 2.98 10.02 -18.63
C GLY A 125 3.49 8.74 -17.99
N TYR A 126 3.34 7.59 -18.66
CA TYR A 126 3.85 6.30 -18.21
C TYR A 126 5.38 6.29 -18.05
N ILE A 127 6.12 6.87 -19.00
CA ILE A 127 7.58 6.94 -18.94
C ILE A 127 8.04 7.76 -17.73
N LEU A 128 7.45 8.95 -17.52
CA LEU A 128 7.80 9.82 -16.40
C LEU A 128 7.53 9.15 -15.05
N ALA A 129 6.36 8.51 -14.90
CA ALA A 129 6.02 7.79 -13.69
C ALA A 129 6.97 6.61 -13.44
N TYR A 130 7.31 5.84 -14.46
CA TYR A 130 8.22 4.69 -14.34
C TYR A 130 9.62 5.09 -13.86
N VAL A 131 10.21 6.12 -14.47
CA VAL A 131 11.55 6.61 -14.11
C VAL A 131 11.61 7.05 -12.65
N GLU A 132 10.59 7.77 -12.19
CA GLU A 132 10.60 8.35 -10.85
C GLU A 132 10.06 7.45 -9.75
N PHE A 133 9.29 6.40 -10.08
CA PHE A 133 8.95 5.39 -9.08
C PHE A 133 10.19 4.71 -8.49
N GLY A 134 11.30 4.63 -9.24
CA GLY A 134 12.59 4.19 -8.68
C GLY A 134 13.05 5.07 -7.51
N ASN A 135 13.02 6.39 -7.68
CA ASN A 135 13.40 7.36 -6.65
C ASN A 135 12.45 7.36 -5.45
N ILE A 136 11.15 7.15 -5.69
CA ILE A 136 10.16 6.99 -4.62
C ILE A 136 10.44 5.71 -3.80
N ILE A 137 10.73 4.59 -4.47
CA ILE A 137 11.09 3.34 -3.79
C ILE A 137 12.34 3.53 -2.94
N ASP A 138 13.35 4.21 -3.46
CA ASP A 138 14.58 4.49 -2.73
C ASP A 138 14.34 5.43 -1.54
N THR A 139 13.44 6.40 -1.68
CA THR A 139 13.04 7.28 -0.57
C THR A 139 12.30 6.50 0.52
N ILE A 140 11.40 5.61 0.14
CA ILE A 140 10.69 4.71 1.07
C ILE A 140 11.69 3.79 1.77
N ARG A 141 12.63 3.21 1.01
CA ARG A 141 13.69 2.33 1.54
C ARG A 141 14.61 3.11 2.48
N ALA A 142 15.07 4.30 2.11
CA ALA A 142 15.90 5.16 2.95
C ALA A 142 15.18 5.56 4.25
N THR A 143 13.87 5.80 4.18
CA THR A 143 13.05 6.03 5.37
C THR A 143 12.92 4.76 6.23
N SER A 144 12.95 3.57 5.61
CA SER A 144 12.94 2.27 6.31
C SER A 144 14.33 1.81 6.81
N THR A 145 15.42 2.32 6.23
CA THR A 145 16.82 1.93 6.52
C THR A 145 17.61 3.02 7.24
N GLN A 146 17.00 4.15 7.61
CA GLN A 146 17.59 4.95 8.67
C GLN A 146 17.70 4.00 9.87
N PRO A 147 18.90 3.79 10.45
CA PRO A 147 18.95 3.19 11.76
C PRO A 147 18.16 4.17 12.61
N THR A 148 16.94 3.78 12.96
CA THR A 148 16.36 4.27 14.19
C THR A 148 17.48 4.02 15.18
N SER A 149 18.11 5.09 15.67
CA SER A 149 18.64 5.07 17.02
C SER A 149 17.55 4.39 17.81
N LYS A 150 17.79 3.11 18.13
CA LYS A 150 16.90 2.16 18.80
C LYS A 150 15.79 2.95 19.48
N PRO A 151 14.52 2.87 19.04
CA PRO A 151 13.46 3.69 19.64
C PRO A 151 13.64 3.54 21.14
N THR A 152 13.82 4.66 21.82
CA THR A 152 13.90 4.67 23.28
C THR A 152 12.64 3.95 23.72
N SER A 153 12.79 2.69 24.13
CA SER A 153 11.72 1.70 24.16
C SER A 153 10.49 2.35 24.77
N ASN A 154 9.33 2.27 24.09
CA ASN A 154 8.07 2.66 24.68
C ASN A 154 7.93 1.82 25.95
N THR A 155 8.20 2.45 27.08
CA THR A 155 8.30 1.81 28.38
C THR A 155 7.39 2.53 29.34
N GLY A 156 6.99 1.79 30.37
CA GLY A 156 6.24 2.35 31.46
C GLY A 156 6.23 1.44 32.66
N THR A 157 5.49 1.86 33.66
CA THR A 157 5.26 1.10 34.88
C THR A 157 3.77 0.87 35.03
N LEU A 158 3.40 -0.36 35.34
CA LEU A 158 2.03 -0.73 35.70
C LEU A 158 2.00 -1.02 37.20
N LYS A 159 1.24 -0.23 37.95
CA LYS A 159 1.07 -0.37 39.41
C LYS A 159 -0.42 -0.55 39.71
N GLY A 160 -0.80 -1.72 40.21
CA GLY A 160 -2.21 -2.09 40.40
C GLY A 160 -2.94 -2.15 39.05
N ASN A 161 -3.89 -1.24 38.82
CA ASN A 161 -4.64 -1.12 37.57
C ASN A 161 -4.26 0.11 36.73
N VAL A 162 -3.22 0.86 37.11
CA VAL A 162 -2.80 2.09 36.43
C VAL A 162 -1.43 1.90 35.79
N ALA A 163 -1.34 2.09 34.47
CA ALA A 163 -0.11 2.13 33.71
C ALA A 163 0.28 3.57 33.36
N ASN A 164 1.48 3.96 33.78
CA ASN A 164 2.13 5.21 33.39
C ASN A 164 3.15 4.88 32.30
N ILE A 165 2.93 5.38 31.08
CA ILE A 165 3.69 5.01 29.90
C ILE A 165 4.26 6.22 29.16
N TYR A 166 5.44 6.04 28.57
CA TYR A 166 6.02 6.98 27.61
C TYR A 166 5.91 6.42 26.21
N VAL A 167 5.34 7.21 25.31
CA VAL A 167 5.10 6.84 23.91
C VAL A 167 5.67 7.90 22.99
N TYR A 168 6.46 7.48 22.01
CA TYR A 168 6.90 8.36 20.93
C TYR A 168 5.93 8.30 19.74
N SER A 169 5.49 9.45 19.25
CA SER A 169 4.69 9.59 18.03
C SER A 169 5.37 10.49 17.01
N GLN A 170 5.20 10.22 15.72
CA GLN A 170 5.69 11.07 14.62
C GLN A 170 4.64 12.06 14.12
N SER A 171 3.38 11.87 14.50
CA SER A 171 2.24 12.69 14.08
C SER A 171 1.26 12.88 15.23
N THR A 172 0.37 13.85 15.08
CA THR A 172 -0.80 13.97 15.96
C THR A 172 -1.78 12.82 15.67
N ALA A 173 -2.26 12.12 16.70
CA ALA A 173 -3.22 11.02 16.55
C ALA A 173 -4.06 10.85 17.82
N LYS A 174 -5.33 10.47 17.68
CA LYS A 174 -6.21 10.19 18.82
C LYS A 174 -6.11 8.71 19.20
N ILE A 175 -5.94 8.43 20.49
CA ILE A 175 -5.99 7.09 21.07
C ILE A 175 -7.45 6.71 21.26
N LEU A 176 -7.91 5.70 20.52
CA LEU A 176 -9.28 5.20 20.60
C LEU A 176 -9.45 4.19 21.74
N SER A 177 -8.46 3.34 21.96
CA SER A 177 -8.49 2.32 23.00
C SER A 177 -7.10 1.87 23.42
N ALA A 178 -7.01 1.30 24.62
CA ALA A 178 -5.82 0.62 25.10
C ALA A 178 -6.19 -0.78 25.58
N ILE A 179 -5.44 -1.79 25.13
CA ILE A 179 -5.69 -3.21 25.42
C ILE A 179 -4.46 -3.81 26.06
N LEU A 180 -4.63 -4.49 27.18
CA LEU A 180 -3.59 -5.31 27.78
C LEU A 180 -3.62 -6.71 27.17
N GLU A 181 -2.65 -7.04 26.33
CA GLU A 181 -2.74 -8.20 25.43
C GLU A 181 -2.79 -9.54 26.16
N ALA A 182 -2.04 -9.68 27.25
CA ALA A 182 -1.91 -10.95 27.98
C ALA A 182 -3.24 -11.49 28.53
N VAL A 183 -4.20 -10.60 28.79
CA VAL A 183 -5.51 -10.93 29.37
C VAL A 183 -6.67 -10.32 28.57
N GLN A 184 -6.39 -9.76 27.38
CA GLN A 184 -7.37 -9.11 26.51
C GLN A 184 -8.22 -8.06 27.26
N LEU A 185 -7.60 -7.32 28.18
CA LEU A 185 -8.31 -6.39 29.06
C LEU A 185 -8.31 -4.99 28.47
N ASN A 186 -9.49 -4.45 28.20
CA ASN A 186 -9.66 -3.08 27.72
C ASN A 186 -9.51 -2.08 28.86
N ALA A 187 -8.84 -0.96 28.61
CA ALA A 187 -8.76 0.15 29.54
C ALA A 187 -10.11 0.87 29.66
N ILE A 188 -10.44 1.36 30.85
CA ILE A 188 -11.58 2.25 31.10
C ILE A 188 -11.23 3.69 30.70
N SER A 189 -9.96 4.08 30.86
CA SER A 189 -9.54 5.43 30.49
C SER A 189 -8.09 5.50 30.03
N VAL A 190 -7.83 6.45 29.14
CA VAL A 190 -6.52 6.83 28.63
C VAL A 190 -6.43 8.35 28.69
N ARG A 191 -5.41 8.90 29.36
CA ARG A 191 -5.23 10.35 29.50
C ARG A 191 -3.76 10.77 29.36
N PRO A 192 -3.41 11.73 28.49
CA PRO A 192 -4.27 12.32 27.46
C PRO A 192 -4.64 11.28 26.38
N ASP A 193 -5.76 11.50 25.67
CA ASP A 193 -6.20 10.67 24.55
C ASP A 193 -5.70 11.21 23.19
N MET A 194 -4.94 12.30 23.18
CA MET A 194 -4.33 12.87 21.99
C MET A 194 -2.81 12.82 22.09
N LEU A 195 -2.18 12.16 21.12
CA LEU A 195 -0.73 12.15 20.93
C LEU A 195 -0.31 13.39 20.16
N VAL A 196 0.81 13.98 20.53
CA VAL A 196 1.51 15.01 19.74
C VAL A 196 2.83 14.45 19.21
N PRO A 197 3.39 15.00 18.11
CA PRO A 197 4.71 14.62 17.64
C PRO A 197 5.76 14.77 18.77
N GLY A 198 6.57 13.72 18.98
CA GLY A 198 7.56 13.65 20.06
C GLY A 198 7.18 12.68 21.17
N LYS A 199 7.72 12.91 22.38
CA LYS A 199 7.53 12.07 23.57
C LYS A 199 6.24 12.46 24.30
N ASN A 200 5.33 11.52 24.44
CA ASN A 200 4.06 11.68 25.15
C ASN A 200 4.10 10.89 26.46
N TYR A 201 3.52 11.45 27.52
CA TYR A 201 3.30 10.76 28.79
C TYR A 201 1.81 10.47 28.95
N ILE A 202 1.46 9.20 29.07
CA ILE A 202 0.07 8.73 29.05
C ILE A 202 -0.18 7.88 30.29
N THR A 203 -1.35 8.10 30.88
CA THR A 203 -1.88 7.29 31.98
C THR A 203 -3.02 6.44 31.45
N VAL A 204 -2.89 5.12 31.57
CA VAL A 204 -3.91 4.13 31.16
C VAL A 204 -4.45 3.46 32.41
N THR A 205 -5.78 3.44 32.58
CA THR A 205 -6.44 2.83 33.73
C THR A 205 -7.30 1.64 33.28
N PHE A 206 -7.05 0.48 33.87
CA PHE A 206 -7.77 -0.77 33.63
C PHE A 206 -8.88 -1.00 34.68
N PRO A 207 -9.90 -1.81 34.36
CA PRO A 207 -11.08 -2.02 35.22
C PRO A 207 -10.80 -2.75 36.53
N GLN A 208 -9.74 -3.55 36.57
CA GLN A 208 -9.38 -4.33 37.75
C GLN A 208 -7.86 -4.38 37.89
N PRO A 209 -7.34 -4.47 39.13
CA PRO A 209 -5.94 -4.76 39.35
C PRO A 209 -5.61 -6.13 38.76
N LEU A 210 -4.46 -6.23 38.12
CA LEU A 210 -4.10 -7.41 37.34
C LEU A 210 -3.60 -8.53 38.25
N PRO A 211 -3.93 -9.80 37.95
CA PRO A 211 -3.41 -10.92 38.70
C PRO A 211 -1.89 -11.02 38.49
N ASN A 212 -1.14 -11.02 39.58
CA ASN A 212 0.32 -11.10 39.60
C ASN A 212 0.87 -12.47 39.16
N LEU A 213 -0.02 -13.44 38.94
CA LEU A 213 0.26 -14.83 38.70
C LEU A 213 -0.68 -15.29 37.58
N ILE A 214 -0.11 -15.78 36.48
CA ILE A 214 -0.85 -16.64 35.55
C ILE A 214 -0.43 -18.08 35.89
N SER A 215 -1.40 -18.93 36.22
CA SER A 215 -1.16 -20.36 36.38
C SER A 215 -1.05 -21.00 34.99
N SER A 216 0.09 -21.61 34.72
CA SER A 216 0.26 -22.55 33.60
C SER A 216 0.57 -23.92 34.22
N GLY A 217 -0.47 -24.70 34.49
CA GLY A 217 -0.37 -25.95 35.24
C GLY A 217 0.05 -25.74 36.71
N SER A 218 0.95 -26.58 37.21
CA SER A 218 1.46 -26.57 38.60
C SER A 218 2.50 -25.49 38.89
N ASN A 219 2.91 -24.68 37.90
CA ASN A 219 3.95 -23.67 38.04
C ASN A 219 3.37 -22.26 38.09
N ILE A 220 3.74 -21.52 39.14
CA ILE A 220 3.37 -20.13 39.36
C ILE A 220 4.44 -19.24 38.71
N ILE A 221 4.11 -18.58 37.59
CA ILE A 221 5.02 -17.65 36.91
C ILE A 221 4.69 -16.22 37.36
N LYS A 222 5.66 -15.55 37.99
CA LYS A 222 5.56 -14.11 38.29
C LYS A 222 5.78 -13.31 37.00
N ILE A 223 4.76 -12.55 36.60
CA ILE A 223 4.86 -11.69 35.42
C ILE A 223 5.62 -10.43 35.79
N LYS A 224 6.79 -10.24 35.17
CA LYS A 224 7.63 -9.04 35.37
C LYS A 224 7.22 -7.87 34.48
N SER A 225 6.55 -8.16 33.36
CA SER A 225 6.14 -7.14 32.40
C SER A 225 4.91 -7.54 31.61
N TYR A 226 4.09 -6.55 31.25
CA TYR A 226 2.96 -6.72 30.35
C TYR A 226 3.16 -5.92 29.05
N ARG A 227 2.42 -6.27 28.01
CA ARG A 227 2.32 -5.50 26.77
C ARG A 227 0.98 -4.80 26.68
N ILE A 228 1.01 -3.50 26.44
CA ILE A 228 -0.17 -2.66 26.20
C ILE A 228 -0.16 -2.26 24.72
N ARG A 229 -1.27 -2.48 24.03
CA ARG A 229 -1.52 -2.02 22.66
C ARG A 229 -2.44 -0.79 22.71
N LEU A 230 -2.00 0.33 22.17
CA LEU A 230 -2.80 1.53 21.95
C LEU A 230 -3.29 1.54 20.51
N ASN A 231 -4.60 1.55 20.28
CA ASN A 231 -5.18 1.66 18.94
C ASN A 231 -5.49 3.12 18.62
N LEU A 232 -5.09 3.58 17.44
CA LEU A 232 -5.21 4.98 17.01
C LEU A 232 -6.34 5.17 16.01
N ASP A 233 -6.81 6.41 15.87
CA ASP A 233 -7.87 6.83 14.94
C ASP A 233 -7.50 6.70 13.46
N ASN A 234 -6.21 6.77 13.15
CA ASN A 234 -5.66 6.54 11.81
C ASN A 234 -5.54 5.05 11.42
N GLY A 235 -6.06 4.12 12.24
CA GLY A 235 -6.02 2.68 12.00
C GLY A 235 -4.71 1.98 12.37
N SER A 236 -3.69 2.73 12.81
CA SER A 236 -2.44 2.15 13.31
C SER A 236 -2.50 1.84 14.81
N TYR A 237 -1.47 1.18 15.35
CA TYR A 237 -1.35 0.89 16.77
C TYR A 237 0.08 1.09 17.28
N ILE A 238 0.21 1.32 18.58
CA ILE A 238 1.50 1.45 19.29
C ILE A 238 1.57 0.39 20.40
N GLU A 239 2.67 -0.34 20.44
CA GLU A 239 2.96 -1.28 21.53
C GLU A 239 3.89 -0.66 22.58
N VAL A 240 3.58 -0.94 23.85
CA VAL A 240 4.35 -0.49 25.01
C VAL A 240 4.59 -1.66 25.95
N ILE A 241 5.85 -1.83 26.38
CA ILE A 241 6.21 -2.81 27.41
C ILE A 241 6.23 -2.11 28.76
N VAL A 242 5.39 -2.58 29.69
CA VAL A 242 5.30 -2.01 31.04
C VAL A 242 5.87 -2.97 32.07
N SER A 243 6.75 -2.47 32.93
CA SER A 243 7.26 -3.22 34.09
C SER A 243 6.23 -3.19 35.20
N TYR A 244 5.80 -4.36 35.66
CA TYR A 244 4.82 -4.46 36.72
C TYR A 244 5.47 -4.21 38.09
N HIS A 245 5.01 -3.19 38.80
CA HIS A 245 5.47 -2.85 40.14
C HIS A 245 4.41 -3.18 41.16
N PHE A 246 4.81 -3.98 42.16
CA PHE A 246 3.96 -4.30 43.30
C PHE A 246 3.70 -3.04 44.13
N PRO A 247 2.50 -2.88 44.71
CA PRO A 247 2.30 -1.95 45.81
C PRO A 247 3.17 -2.32 47.02
#